data_AF-A0A1R1I609-F1
#
_entry.id   AF-A0A1R1I609-F1
#
_cell.length_a   1.000
_cell.length_b   1.000
_cell.length_c   1.000
_cell.angle_alpha   90.00
_cell.angle_beta   90.00
_cell.angle_gamma   90.00
#
_symmetry.space_group_name_H-M   'P 1'
#
loop_
_entity.id
_entity.type
_entity.pdbx_description
1 polymer ?
#
loop_
_entity_poly.entity_id
_entity_poly.type
_entity_poly.pdbx_seq_one_letter_code
_entity_poly.pdbx_strand_id
1 'polypeptide(L)'
;MTDLWSQDPRYALRVTPDFDLATFDRNSTPGWEGSKDDAEEYIAGNEKLLNELQERFFAHGRSGGTKKILVVVQGLDTAGKGGIARHVFGLFDPQGIRLTSFGVPTEEERANHYLWRVEKALPPPGLIGLFDRSHYEDVLVVRVDGIVEEDVWSKRYDEINEWEQKLVDDDTVVLKFAMMVSKDEQAKRLMERIDRPDKRWKYNPGDLDTRAKWDEFQEAYADVFRLTSTGYAPWMVLPADRKWYSRLAVTEILLRTLIDMNLRWPEPEEGWTPERERARLAETMSTEALAEDFADTEETVRDAIDNSLEVSEDAARIRTQAEPQDVRETAVADVEAKRAALLADLDATLAHKRELLDQRGSGVGE
;
A
#
# COMPACT_ATOMS: atom_id res chain seq x y z
N MET A 1 -4.99 -20.90 -1.58
CA MET A 1 -4.83 -20.72 -0.12
C MET A 1 -6.21 -20.52 0.49
N THR A 2 -6.52 -21.13 1.63
CA THR A 2 -7.79 -20.88 2.32
C THR A 2 -7.76 -19.45 2.86
N ASP A 3 -8.73 -18.62 2.48
CA ASP A 3 -8.85 -17.30 3.08
C ASP A 3 -9.32 -17.46 4.53
N LEU A 4 -8.49 -16.98 5.46
CA LEU A 4 -8.73 -17.06 6.91
C LEU A 4 -9.22 -15.71 7.47
N TRP A 5 -9.48 -14.73 6.60
CA TRP A 5 -10.24 -13.55 6.95
C TRP A 5 -11.74 -13.88 6.99
N SER A 6 -12.32 -13.89 8.19
CA SER A 6 -13.78 -13.98 8.37
C SER A 6 -14.48 -12.64 8.15
N GLN A 7 -13.72 -11.54 8.17
CA GLN A 7 -14.19 -10.20 7.85
C GLN A 7 -13.07 -9.39 7.20
N ASP A 8 -13.40 -8.57 6.21
CA ASP A 8 -12.45 -7.63 5.61
C ASP A 8 -11.92 -6.66 6.70
N PRO A 9 -10.59 -6.57 6.88
CA PRO A 9 -9.98 -5.77 7.95
C PRO A 9 -10.31 -4.28 7.86
N ARG A 10 -10.67 -3.77 6.67
CA ARG A 10 -11.11 -2.36 6.50
C ARG A 10 -12.41 -2.06 7.22
N TYR A 11 -13.23 -3.08 7.52
CA TYR A 11 -14.43 -2.94 8.34
C TYR A 11 -14.19 -3.40 9.77
N ALA A 12 -13.48 -4.52 9.97
CA ALA A 12 -13.23 -5.09 11.30
C ALA A 12 -12.43 -4.16 12.21
N LEU A 13 -11.59 -3.28 11.64
CA LEU A 13 -10.70 -2.38 12.40
C LEU A 13 -11.12 -0.91 12.32
N ARG A 14 -12.18 -0.59 11.58
CA ARG A 14 -12.63 0.78 11.39
C ARG A 14 -13.17 1.35 12.69
N VAL A 15 -12.82 2.60 12.99
CA VAL A 15 -13.46 3.36 14.07
C VAL A 15 -14.93 3.59 13.70
N THR A 16 -15.82 3.07 14.53
CA THR A 16 -17.27 3.28 14.47
C THR A 16 -17.72 4.27 15.55
N PRO A 17 -18.96 4.80 15.50
CA PRO A 17 -19.47 5.72 16.53
C PRO A 17 -19.47 5.13 17.96
N ASP A 18 -19.51 3.81 18.09
CA ASP A 18 -19.47 3.05 19.34
C ASP A 18 -18.06 2.59 19.75
N PHE A 19 -17.03 2.95 18.98
CA PHE A 19 -15.65 2.61 19.30
C PHE A 19 -15.18 3.30 20.59
N ASP A 20 -14.67 2.51 21.53
CA ASP A 20 -14.08 2.99 22.78
C ASP A 20 -12.65 2.46 22.95
N LEU A 21 -11.68 3.38 22.97
CA LEU A 21 -10.27 3.05 23.13
C LEU A 21 -9.94 2.48 24.52
N ALA A 22 -10.71 2.81 25.55
CA ALA A 22 -10.46 2.33 26.91
C ALA A 22 -10.70 0.81 27.01
N THR A 23 -11.72 0.30 26.31
CA THR A 23 -12.09 -1.12 26.30
C THR A 23 -11.49 -1.91 25.14
N PHE A 24 -10.79 -1.26 24.21
CA PHE A 24 -10.17 -1.90 23.04
C PHE A 24 -9.12 -2.96 23.42
N ASP A 25 -9.32 -4.20 22.97
CA ASP A 25 -8.35 -5.30 23.15
C ASP A 25 -7.18 -5.17 22.16
N ARG A 26 -6.04 -4.72 22.70
CA ARG A 26 -4.79 -4.46 21.96
C ARG A 26 -4.03 -5.73 21.57
N ASN A 27 -4.47 -6.91 22.03
CA ASN A 27 -3.88 -8.22 21.75
C ASN A 27 -4.78 -9.13 20.89
N SER A 28 -5.97 -8.66 20.52
CA SER A 28 -6.92 -9.35 19.64
C SER A 28 -6.43 -9.45 18.18
N THR A 29 -7.15 -10.24 17.37
CA THR A 29 -6.93 -10.38 15.92
C THR A 29 -8.25 -10.23 15.11
N PRO A 30 -8.93 -9.07 15.14
CA PRO A 30 -10.27 -8.90 14.57
C PRO A 30 -10.37 -9.32 13.10
N GLY A 31 -11.30 -10.22 12.78
CA GLY A 31 -11.50 -10.71 11.42
C GLY A 31 -10.51 -11.77 10.95
N TRP A 32 -9.46 -12.08 11.70
CA TRP A 32 -8.50 -13.15 11.36
C TRP A 32 -8.69 -14.37 12.25
N GLU A 33 -8.98 -15.52 11.63
CA GLU A 33 -9.22 -16.79 12.34
C GLU A 33 -7.99 -17.72 12.36
N GLY A 34 -6.95 -17.36 11.63
CA GLY A 34 -5.70 -18.13 11.53
C GLY A 34 -4.72 -17.90 12.69
N SER A 35 -3.66 -18.71 12.68
CA SER A 35 -2.50 -18.56 13.57
C SER A 35 -1.51 -17.50 13.04
N LYS A 36 -0.40 -17.34 13.76
CA LYS A 36 0.74 -16.53 13.32
C LYS A 36 1.39 -17.10 12.06
N ASP A 37 1.53 -18.42 11.99
CA ASP A 37 2.23 -19.08 10.89
C ASP A 37 1.37 -19.01 9.62
N ASP A 38 0.05 -19.18 9.76
CA ASP A 38 -0.91 -18.95 8.67
C ASP A 38 -0.85 -17.51 8.15
N ALA A 39 -0.63 -16.53 9.02
CA ALA A 39 -0.50 -15.12 8.63
C ALA A 39 0.80 -14.85 7.84
N GLU A 40 1.90 -15.48 8.24
CA GLU A 40 3.17 -15.39 7.51
C GLU A 40 3.07 -16.06 6.14
N GLU A 41 2.41 -17.22 6.07
CA GLU A 41 2.12 -17.91 4.82
C GLU A 41 1.19 -17.09 3.92
N TYR A 42 0.14 -16.46 4.49
CA TYR A 42 -0.79 -15.60 3.76
C TYR A 42 -0.10 -14.40 3.12
N ILE A 43 0.80 -13.73 3.85
CA ILE A 43 1.57 -12.61 3.30
C ILE A 43 2.47 -13.09 2.15
N ALA A 44 3.20 -14.19 2.36
CA ALA A 44 4.10 -14.74 1.35
C ALA A 44 3.34 -15.20 0.09
N GLY A 45 2.17 -15.83 0.26
CA GLY A 45 1.32 -16.29 -0.83
C GLY A 45 0.75 -15.16 -1.70
N ASN A 46 0.64 -13.94 -1.15
CA ASN A 46 0.13 -12.76 -1.86
C ASN A 46 1.24 -11.83 -2.38
N GLU A 47 2.52 -12.16 -2.19
CA GLU A 47 3.64 -11.28 -2.56
C GLU A 47 3.67 -10.98 -4.07
N LYS A 48 3.45 -12.00 -4.91
CA LYS A 48 3.37 -11.83 -6.38
C LYS A 48 2.23 -10.90 -6.79
N LEU A 49 1.04 -11.15 -6.24
CA LEU A 49 -0.15 -10.34 -6.47
C LEU A 49 0.05 -8.88 -6.06
N LEU A 50 0.59 -8.65 -4.86
CA LEU A 50 0.90 -7.31 -4.34
C LEU A 50 1.89 -6.56 -5.24
N ASN A 51 2.96 -7.22 -5.68
CA ASN A 51 3.97 -6.62 -6.52
C ASN A 51 3.40 -6.19 -7.88
N GLU A 52 2.67 -7.07 -8.57
CA GLU A 52 2.11 -6.72 -9.88
C GLU A 52 1.05 -5.61 -9.76
N LEU A 53 0.21 -5.64 -8.73
CA LEU A 53 -0.77 -4.58 -8.49
C LEU A 53 -0.11 -3.23 -8.19
N GLN A 54 0.97 -3.22 -7.41
CA GLN A 54 1.74 -2.01 -7.14
C GLN A 54 2.44 -1.50 -8.39
N GLU A 55 2.96 -2.39 -9.24
CA GLU A 55 3.59 -2.03 -10.50
C GLU A 55 2.59 -1.41 -11.48
N ARG A 56 1.38 -1.97 -11.60
CA ARG A 56 0.28 -1.36 -12.37
C ARG A 56 -0.10 0.02 -11.82
N PHE A 57 -0.12 0.18 -10.50
CA PHE A 57 -0.35 1.47 -9.85
C PHE A 57 0.75 2.49 -10.17
N PHE A 58 2.01 2.06 -10.18
CA PHE A 58 3.14 2.90 -10.57
C PHE A 58 3.08 3.29 -12.05
N ALA A 59 2.81 2.33 -12.93
CA ALA A 59 2.63 2.55 -14.36
C ALA A 59 1.48 3.53 -14.65
N HIS A 60 0.38 3.45 -13.90
CA HIS A 60 -0.73 4.40 -14.00
C HIS A 60 -0.27 5.84 -13.72
N GLY A 61 0.50 6.09 -12.66
CA GLY A 61 1.03 7.43 -12.39
C GLY A 61 2.03 7.91 -13.45
N ARG A 62 2.88 7.01 -13.95
CA ARG A 62 3.85 7.31 -15.02
C ARG A 62 3.21 7.64 -16.37
N SER A 63 2.00 7.15 -16.61
CA SER A 63 1.24 7.34 -17.85
C SER A 63 0.19 8.46 -17.74
N GLY A 64 0.33 9.37 -16.76
CA GLY A 64 -0.54 10.53 -16.60
C GLY A 64 -1.78 10.31 -15.75
N GLY A 65 -1.90 9.14 -15.11
CA GLY A 65 -2.89 8.90 -14.08
C GLY A 65 -2.70 9.79 -12.86
N THR A 66 -3.80 10.05 -12.13
CA THR A 66 -3.85 10.99 -11.00
C THR A 66 -3.83 10.30 -9.65
N LYS A 67 -4.10 8.99 -9.59
CA LYS A 67 -4.34 8.27 -8.33
C LYS A 67 -3.10 8.21 -7.44
N LYS A 68 -3.32 8.43 -6.15
CA LYS A 68 -2.31 8.43 -5.08
C LYS A 68 -2.80 7.56 -3.92
N ILE A 69 -1.89 6.93 -3.18
CA ILE A 69 -2.22 6.32 -1.89
C ILE A 69 -1.39 7.01 -0.81
N LEU A 70 -2.04 7.57 0.20
CA LEU A 70 -1.39 8.09 1.39
C LEU A 70 -1.69 7.19 2.58
N VAL A 71 -0.65 6.55 3.10
CA VAL A 71 -0.71 5.74 4.31
C VAL A 71 -0.15 6.54 5.48
N VAL A 72 -0.99 6.80 6.47
CA VAL A 72 -0.62 7.44 7.73
C VAL A 72 -0.51 6.38 8.81
N VAL A 73 0.66 6.25 9.44
CA VAL A 73 0.86 5.34 10.57
C VAL A 73 1.15 6.15 11.82
N GLN A 74 0.23 6.04 12.79
CA GLN A 74 0.34 6.65 14.10
C GLN A 74 0.40 5.60 15.21
N GLY A 75 0.86 6.02 16.39
CA GLY A 75 1.00 5.19 17.57
C GLY A 75 2.14 5.67 18.45
N LEU A 76 2.07 5.39 19.75
CA LEU A 76 3.15 5.73 20.69
C LEU A 76 4.48 5.05 20.32
N ASP A 77 5.57 5.52 20.89
CA ASP A 77 6.85 4.87 20.70
C ASP A 77 6.81 3.43 21.20
N THR A 78 7.49 2.57 20.45
CA THR A 78 7.44 1.10 20.48
C THR A 78 6.18 0.42 19.92
N ALA A 79 5.16 1.16 19.44
CA ALA A 79 3.94 0.57 18.89
C ALA A 79 4.17 -0.33 17.66
N GLY A 80 5.24 -0.09 16.90
CA GLY A 80 5.65 -0.95 15.78
C GLY A 80 5.68 -0.26 14.41
N LYS A 81 5.55 1.06 14.35
CA LYS A 81 5.53 1.86 13.10
C LYS A 81 6.66 1.54 12.14
N GLY A 82 7.92 1.60 12.60
CA GLY A 82 9.07 1.21 11.78
C GLY A 82 9.10 -0.28 11.39
N GLY A 83 8.32 -1.13 12.05
CA GLY A 83 8.09 -2.52 11.64
C GLY A 83 7.14 -2.64 10.44
N ILE A 84 6.13 -1.77 10.34
CA ILE A 84 5.26 -1.66 9.15
C ILE A 84 6.10 -1.19 7.96
N ALA A 85 6.89 -0.13 8.12
CA ALA A 85 7.78 0.37 7.08
C ALA A 85 8.75 -0.71 6.56
N ARG A 86 9.32 -1.52 7.46
CA ARG A 86 10.29 -2.56 7.09
C ARG A 86 9.65 -3.80 6.46
N HIS A 87 8.55 -4.30 7.03
CA HIS A 87 8.03 -5.63 6.69
C HIS A 87 6.83 -5.60 5.75
N VAL A 88 6.02 -4.56 5.78
CA VAL A 88 4.89 -4.43 4.85
C VAL A 88 5.33 -3.70 3.61
N PHE A 89 5.93 -2.51 3.78
CA PHE A 89 6.39 -1.73 2.64
C PHE A 89 7.66 -2.28 1.99
N GLY A 90 8.37 -3.17 2.68
CA GLY A 90 9.46 -3.96 2.10
C GLY A 90 8.98 -5.05 1.12
N LEU A 91 7.67 -5.28 1.00
CA LEU A 91 7.09 -6.19 0.00
C LEU A 91 6.93 -5.54 -1.37
N PHE A 92 7.03 -4.20 -1.47
CA PHE A 92 6.84 -3.45 -2.70
C PHE A 92 8.17 -3.01 -3.31
N ASP A 93 8.16 -2.63 -4.60
CA ASP A 93 9.32 -1.99 -5.22
C ASP A 93 9.56 -0.62 -4.53
N PRO A 94 10.77 -0.35 -4.03
CA PRO A 94 11.09 0.91 -3.36
C PRO A 94 10.87 2.15 -4.24
N GLN A 95 10.90 2.04 -5.56
CA GLN A 95 10.61 3.14 -6.50
C GLN A 95 9.13 3.56 -6.47
N GLY A 96 8.24 2.66 -6.08
CA GLY A 96 6.81 2.92 -5.91
C GLY A 96 6.45 3.55 -4.56
N ILE A 97 7.41 3.71 -3.65
CA ILE A 97 7.17 4.12 -2.26
C ILE A 97 7.80 5.48 -1.96
N ARG A 98 7.03 6.38 -1.33
CA ARG A 98 7.54 7.63 -0.75
C ARG A 98 7.41 7.60 0.77
N LEU A 99 8.46 7.15 1.46
CA LEU A 99 8.52 7.16 2.92
C LEU A 99 8.94 8.53 3.45
N THR A 100 8.17 9.09 4.39
CA THR A 100 8.55 10.28 5.18
C THR A 100 8.30 10.01 6.66
N SER A 101 9.32 10.28 7.49
CA SER A 101 9.21 10.20 8.95
C SER A 101 9.21 11.60 9.54
N PHE A 102 8.15 11.95 10.26
CA PHE A 102 8.03 13.26 10.89
C PHE A 102 8.60 13.22 12.31
N GLY A 103 9.53 14.12 12.58
CA GLY A 103 10.08 14.37 13.92
C GLY A 103 9.63 15.72 14.48
N VAL A 104 10.33 16.18 15.52
CA VAL A 104 10.15 17.53 16.08
C VAL A 104 10.34 18.56 14.96
N PRO A 105 9.41 19.51 14.76
CA PRO A 105 9.53 20.50 13.70
C PRO A 105 10.83 21.30 13.75
N THR A 106 11.40 21.66 12.60
CA THR A 106 12.53 22.60 12.54
C THR A 106 12.08 24.04 12.78
N GLU A 107 13.01 24.98 12.91
CA GLU A 107 12.67 26.41 13.02
C GLU A 107 11.93 26.92 11.77
N GLU A 108 12.37 26.52 10.58
CA GLU A 108 11.69 26.84 9.31
C GLU A 108 10.27 26.26 9.27
N GLU A 109 10.11 25.00 9.68
CA GLU A 109 8.78 24.37 9.72
C GLU A 109 7.85 25.07 10.70
N ARG A 110 8.36 25.48 11.89
CA ARG A 110 7.59 26.26 12.88
C ARG A 110 7.22 27.66 12.41
N ALA A 111 7.95 28.23 11.46
CA ALA A 111 7.64 29.53 10.88
C ALA A 111 6.48 29.48 9.85
N ASN A 112 5.99 28.28 9.52
CA ASN A 112 4.90 28.05 8.59
C ASN A 112 3.69 27.40 9.31
N HIS A 113 2.57 27.29 8.59
CA HIS A 113 1.44 26.47 9.05
C HIS A 113 1.89 25.00 9.21
N TYR A 114 1.39 24.27 10.22
CA TYR A 114 1.88 22.91 10.51
C TYR A 114 1.70 21.92 9.35
N LEU A 115 0.64 22.10 8.53
CA LEU A 115 0.41 21.28 7.32
C LEU A 115 1.43 21.54 6.21
N TRP A 116 2.16 22.67 6.20
CA TRP A 116 3.08 23.02 5.13
C TRP A 116 4.15 21.95 4.87
N ARG A 117 4.77 21.44 5.94
CA ARG A 117 5.79 20.38 5.81
C ARG A 117 5.18 19.04 5.38
N VAL A 118 3.92 18.82 5.74
CA VAL A 118 3.16 17.59 5.46
C VAL A 118 2.75 17.56 3.99
N GLU A 119 2.28 18.69 3.45
CA GLU A 119 1.96 18.86 2.03
C GLU A 119 3.17 18.62 1.12
N LYS A 120 4.34 19.15 1.50
CA LYS A 120 5.59 18.92 0.74
C LYS A 120 5.99 17.44 0.66
N ALA A 121 5.51 16.62 1.58
CA ALA A 121 5.83 15.20 1.68
C ALA A 121 4.84 14.30 0.93
N LEU A 122 3.71 14.83 0.43
CA LEU A 122 2.67 14.02 -0.24
C LEU A 122 3.23 13.20 -1.42
N PRO A 123 2.75 11.97 -1.63
CA PRO A 123 3.19 11.17 -2.75
C PRO A 123 2.74 11.78 -4.09
N PRO A 124 3.58 11.75 -5.14
CA PRO A 124 3.11 12.02 -6.50
C PRO A 124 2.19 10.88 -7.00
N PRO A 125 1.48 11.07 -8.13
CA PRO A 125 0.64 10.02 -8.71
C PRO A 125 1.39 8.71 -8.97
N GLY A 126 0.71 7.59 -8.74
CA GLY A 126 1.23 6.23 -8.86
C GLY A 126 2.16 5.78 -7.73
N LEU A 127 2.39 6.62 -6.70
CA LEU A 127 3.20 6.24 -5.54
C LEU A 127 2.34 6.04 -4.29
N ILE A 128 2.79 5.10 -3.46
CA ILE A 128 2.27 4.91 -2.10
C ILE A 128 3.14 5.73 -1.15
N GLY A 129 2.57 6.81 -0.60
CA GLY A 129 3.19 7.59 0.47
C GLY A 129 3.04 6.89 1.81
N LEU A 130 4.13 6.73 2.56
CA LEU A 130 4.10 6.24 3.94
C LEU A 130 4.56 7.35 4.88
N PHE A 131 3.65 7.83 5.72
CA PHE A 131 3.92 8.76 6.80
C PHE A 131 4.11 7.99 8.11
N ASP A 132 5.36 7.92 8.61
CA ASP A 132 5.67 7.47 9.96
C ASP A 132 5.60 8.67 10.91
N ARG A 133 4.54 8.72 11.72
CA ARG A 133 3.96 9.96 12.27
C ARG A 133 3.44 10.87 11.14
N SER A 134 2.75 11.96 11.47
CA SER A 134 2.07 12.81 10.48
C SER A 134 1.62 14.16 11.06
N HIS A 135 0.75 14.88 10.35
CA HIS A 135 0.00 16.05 10.84
C HIS A 135 -0.76 15.79 12.14
N TYR A 136 -1.05 14.55 12.50
CA TYR A 136 -1.70 14.23 13.77
C TYR A 136 -0.82 14.51 15.00
N GLU A 137 0.51 14.63 14.86
CA GLU A 137 1.38 15.06 15.97
C GLU A 137 0.95 16.44 16.52
N ASP A 138 0.43 17.29 15.65
CA ASP A 138 -0.04 18.65 15.95
C ASP A 138 -1.35 18.71 16.75
N VAL A 139 -1.97 17.56 17.01
CA VAL A 139 -3.12 17.38 17.92
C VAL A 139 -2.90 16.25 18.94
N LEU A 140 -1.71 15.66 18.97
CA LEU A 140 -1.29 14.63 19.93
C LEU A 140 -0.27 15.20 20.91
N VAL A 141 1.02 15.22 20.54
CA VAL A 141 2.08 15.73 21.42
C VAL A 141 1.89 17.21 21.73
N VAL A 142 1.44 18.00 20.74
CA VAL A 142 1.14 19.43 20.95
C VAL A 142 0.07 19.64 22.04
N ARG A 143 -0.93 18.78 22.09
CA ARG A 143 -1.99 18.80 23.11
C ARG A 143 -1.45 18.34 24.47
N VAL A 144 -0.82 17.17 24.53
CA VAL A 144 -0.39 16.51 25.78
C VAL A 144 0.75 17.27 26.47
N ASP A 145 1.64 17.88 25.70
CA ASP A 145 2.74 18.69 26.24
C ASP A 145 2.38 20.17 26.40
N GLY A 146 1.16 20.58 26.01
CA GLY A 146 0.72 21.97 26.11
C GLY A 146 1.60 22.94 25.31
N ILE A 147 2.04 22.53 24.12
CA ILE A 147 2.99 23.32 23.30
C ILE A 147 2.33 24.61 22.80
N VAL A 148 1.03 24.56 22.51
CA VAL A 148 0.20 25.72 22.21
C VAL A 148 -1.10 25.64 23.01
N GLU A 149 -1.80 26.77 23.15
CA GLU A 149 -3.08 26.85 23.84
C GLU A 149 -4.14 25.94 23.20
N GLU A 150 -5.08 25.46 24.03
CA GLU A 150 -6.16 24.57 23.59
C GLU A 150 -7.02 25.16 22.46
N ASP A 151 -7.27 26.46 22.49
CA ASP A 151 -8.04 27.13 21.44
C ASP A 151 -7.31 27.17 20.08
N VAL A 152 -6.02 26.87 20.04
CA VAL A 152 -5.22 26.75 18.83
C VAL A 152 -5.25 25.31 18.32
N TRP A 153 -4.86 24.32 19.13
CA TRP A 153 -4.76 22.94 18.62
C TRP A 153 -6.13 22.28 18.43
N SER A 154 -7.16 22.64 19.20
CA SER A 154 -8.49 22.03 19.05
C SER A 154 -9.13 22.33 17.68
N LYS A 155 -8.88 23.52 17.11
CA LYS A 155 -9.36 23.89 15.76
C LYS A 155 -8.72 23.05 14.65
N ARG A 156 -7.54 22.47 14.89
CA ARG A 156 -6.82 21.68 13.90
C ARG A 156 -7.55 20.41 13.51
N TYR A 157 -8.45 19.87 14.34
CA TYR A 157 -9.25 18.70 13.94
C TYR A 157 -10.10 18.99 12.70
N ASP A 158 -10.76 20.15 12.65
CA ASP A 158 -11.57 20.56 11.50
C ASP A 158 -10.69 20.85 10.28
N GLU A 159 -9.58 21.55 10.47
CA GLU A 159 -8.59 21.81 9.41
C GLU A 159 -8.03 20.52 8.80
N ILE A 160 -7.72 19.52 9.63
CA ILE A 160 -7.26 18.20 9.19
C ILE A 160 -8.34 17.52 8.35
N ASN A 161 -9.60 17.53 8.80
CA ASN A 161 -10.70 16.93 8.07
C ASN A 161 -10.91 17.59 6.69
N GLU A 162 -10.86 18.92 6.63
CA GLU A 162 -10.95 19.68 5.38
C GLU A 162 -9.76 19.41 4.46
N TRP A 163 -8.56 19.30 5.00
CA TRP A 163 -7.35 19.01 4.23
C TRP A 163 -7.39 17.58 3.67
N GLU A 164 -7.73 16.58 4.49
CA GLU A 164 -7.85 15.19 4.02
C GLU A 164 -8.96 15.05 2.98
N GLN A 165 -10.06 15.79 3.12
CA GLN A 165 -11.12 15.80 2.10
C GLN A 165 -10.59 16.31 0.76
N LYS A 166 -9.83 17.42 0.74
CA LYS A 166 -9.19 17.95 -0.48
C LYS A 166 -8.26 16.92 -1.13
N LEU A 167 -7.54 16.12 -0.35
CA LEU A 167 -6.70 15.05 -0.90
C LEU A 167 -7.53 13.96 -1.57
N VAL A 168 -8.62 13.54 -0.94
CA VAL A 168 -9.54 12.54 -1.50
C VAL A 168 -10.21 13.05 -2.77
N ASP A 169 -10.64 14.31 -2.77
CA ASP A 169 -11.20 14.99 -3.95
C ASP A 169 -10.16 15.10 -5.08
N ASP A 170 -8.87 15.13 -4.74
CA ASP A 170 -7.72 15.09 -5.66
C ASP A 170 -7.12 13.66 -5.80
N ASP A 171 -8.01 12.66 -5.92
CA ASP A 171 -7.71 11.26 -6.29
C ASP A 171 -6.73 10.53 -5.33
N THR A 172 -6.62 10.99 -4.08
CA THR A 172 -5.77 10.34 -3.05
C THR A 172 -6.60 9.42 -2.16
N VAL A 173 -6.29 8.13 -2.14
CA VAL A 173 -6.82 7.21 -1.12
C VAL A 173 -6.03 7.42 0.18
N VAL A 174 -6.72 7.86 1.23
CA VAL A 174 -6.11 8.11 2.55
C VAL A 174 -6.41 6.93 3.48
N LEU A 175 -5.36 6.19 3.87
CA LEU A 175 -5.43 5.06 4.79
C LEU A 175 -4.75 5.42 6.11
N LYS A 176 -5.52 5.53 7.19
CA LYS A 176 -5.00 5.96 8.51
C LYS A 176 -4.99 4.78 9.49
N PHE A 177 -3.80 4.41 9.94
CA PHE A 177 -3.56 3.29 10.85
C PHE A 177 -3.09 3.79 12.21
N ALA A 178 -3.84 3.49 13.26
CA ALA A 178 -3.41 3.73 14.63
C ALA A 178 -2.94 2.42 15.27
N MET A 179 -1.64 2.29 15.49
CA MET A 179 -1.04 1.14 16.14
C MET A 179 -1.18 1.26 17.66
N MET A 180 -2.13 0.54 18.25
CA MET A 180 -2.41 0.60 19.69
C MET A 180 -1.81 -0.59 20.41
N VAL A 181 -0.73 -0.32 21.12
CA VAL A 181 -0.04 -1.27 22.02
C VAL A 181 -0.53 -1.08 23.44
N SER A 182 -0.59 -2.15 24.24
CA SER A 182 -0.93 -2.06 25.66
C SER A 182 0.20 -1.42 26.45
N LYS A 183 -0.14 -0.84 27.61
CA LYS A 183 0.84 -0.20 28.50
C LYS A 183 1.91 -1.21 28.92
N ASP A 184 1.56 -2.48 29.14
CA ASP A 184 2.52 -3.50 29.53
C ASP A 184 3.39 -3.97 28.37
N GLU A 185 2.81 -4.16 27.18
CA GLU A 185 3.59 -4.52 26.00
C GLU A 185 4.57 -3.41 25.58
N GLN A 186 4.18 -2.13 25.72
CA GLN A 186 5.11 -1.02 25.54
C GLN A 186 6.31 -1.12 26.48
N ALA A 187 6.09 -1.41 27.77
CA ALA A 187 7.17 -1.58 28.74
C ALA A 187 8.08 -2.74 28.38
N LYS A 188 7.53 -3.90 28.01
CA LYS A 188 8.32 -5.07 27.57
C LYS A 188 9.23 -4.71 26.39
N ARG A 189 8.72 -3.95 25.41
CA ARG A 189 9.50 -3.51 24.25
C ARG A 189 10.58 -2.49 24.60
N LEU A 190 10.33 -1.59 25.56
CA LEU A 190 11.34 -0.67 26.07
C LEU A 190 12.45 -1.42 26.80
N MET A 191 12.09 -2.38 27.68
CA MET A 191 13.07 -3.25 28.34
C MET A 191 13.91 -4.03 27.31
N GLU A 192 13.28 -4.62 26.29
CA GLU A 192 13.99 -5.33 25.22
C GLU A 192 15.02 -4.42 24.52
N ARG A 193 14.69 -3.14 24.28
CA ARG A 193 15.62 -2.17 23.66
C ARG A 193 16.82 -1.85 24.55
N ILE A 194 16.63 -1.79 25.87
CA ILE A 194 17.69 -1.55 26.85
C ILE A 194 18.63 -2.77 26.91
N ASP A 195 18.03 -3.96 27.01
CA ASP A 195 18.76 -5.21 27.20
C ASP A 195 19.59 -5.58 25.96
N ARG A 196 19.06 -5.35 24.76
CA ARG A 196 19.71 -5.69 23.49
C ARG A 196 20.71 -4.65 23.00
N PRO A 197 22.02 -4.95 22.94
CA PRO A 197 23.03 -4.01 22.45
C PRO A 197 22.74 -3.45 21.05
N ASP A 198 22.20 -4.26 20.14
CA ASP A 198 21.85 -3.87 18.77
C ASP A 198 20.61 -2.97 18.65
N LYS A 199 19.88 -2.77 19.77
CA LYS A 199 18.66 -1.95 19.84
C LYS A 199 18.79 -0.71 20.71
N ARG A 200 19.83 -0.59 21.53
CA ARG A 200 20.04 0.57 22.43
C ARG A 200 20.01 1.90 21.71
N TRP A 201 20.50 1.96 20.48
CA TRP A 201 20.45 3.18 19.65
C TRP A 201 19.01 3.65 19.33
N LYS A 202 18.01 2.78 19.45
CA LYS A 202 16.58 3.09 19.27
C LYS A 202 15.89 3.53 20.56
N TYR A 203 16.58 3.49 21.70
CA TYR A 203 16.00 3.86 22.99
C TYR A 203 16.24 5.36 23.23
N ASN A 204 15.18 6.09 23.56
CA ASN A 204 15.28 7.47 24.02
C ASN A 204 14.78 7.52 25.48
N PRO A 205 15.54 8.10 26.43
CA PRO A 205 15.05 8.31 27.79
C PRO A 205 13.68 9.02 27.85
N GLY A 206 13.39 9.93 26.91
CA GLY A 206 12.09 10.60 26.80
C GLY A 206 10.90 9.68 26.48
N ASP A 207 11.16 8.43 26.07
CA ASP A 207 10.12 7.40 25.93
C ASP A 207 9.45 7.11 27.29
N LEU A 208 10.18 7.25 28.41
CA LEU A 208 9.63 7.10 29.76
C LEU A 208 8.80 8.31 30.20
N ASP A 209 9.18 9.52 29.80
CA ASP A 209 8.41 10.74 30.07
C ASP A 209 7.07 10.69 29.33
N THR A 210 7.10 10.29 28.05
CA THR A 210 5.90 10.05 27.24
C THR A 210 5.02 8.96 27.87
N ARG A 211 5.64 7.88 28.36
CA ARG A 211 4.94 6.80 29.06
C ARG A 211 4.30 7.25 30.39
N ALA A 212 4.88 8.21 31.10
CA ALA A 212 4.30 8.74 32.32
C ALA A 212 2.95 9.44 32.06
N LYS A 213 2.81 10.04 30.87
CA LYS A 213 1.58 10.69 30.37
C LYS A 213 0.65 9.74 29.59
N TRP A 214 0.73 8.43 29.87
CA TRP A 214 0.00 7.41 29.11
C TRP A 214 -1.48 7.73 28.92
N ASP A 215 -2.16 8.07 30.02
CA ASP A 215 -3.61 8.29 30.03
C ASP A 215 -3.99 9.54 29.23
N GLU A 216 -3.21 10.62 29.33
CA GLU A 216 -3.37 11.84 28.51
C GLU A 216 -3.23 11.55 27.01
N PHE A 217 -2.27 10.71 26.63
CA PHE A 217 -2.13 10.26 25.24
C PHE A 217 -3.30 9.37 24.80
N GLN A 218 -3.83 8.50 25.67
CA GLN A 218 -5.02 7.71 25.32
C GLN A 218 -6.22 8.62 25.05
N GLU A 219 -6.44 9.64 25.88
CA GLU A 219 -7.49 10.63 25.67
C GLU A 219 -7.30 11.41 24.36
N ALA A 220 -6.07 11.86 24.07
CA ALA A 220 -5.75 12.54 22.82
C ALA A 220 -6.01 11.66 21.58
N TYR A 221 -5.63 10.38 21.62
CA TYR A 221 -5.94 9.43 20.55
C TYR A 221 -7.44 9.16 20.39
N ALA A 222 -8.18 9.01 21.50
CA ALA A 222 -9.62 8.83 21.45
C ALA A 222 -10.32 10.01 20.75
N ASP A 223 -9.88 11.24 21.01
CA ASP A 223 -10.39 12.42 20.31
C ASP A 223 -9.96 12.49 18.84
N VAL A 224 -8.72 12.10 18.50
CA VAL A 224 -8.30 11.95 17.09
C VAL A 224 -9.25 11.02 16.35
N PHE A 225 -9.59 9.87 16.92
CA PHE A 225 -10.50 8.92 16.29
C PHE A 225 -11.91 9.47 16.16
N ARG A 226 -12.45 10.03 17.26
CA ARG A 226 -13.81 10.57 17.31
C ARG A 226 -14.02 11.75 16.38
N LEU A 227 -13.03 12.64 16.27
CA LEU A 227 -13.17 13.90 15.54
C LEU A 227 -12.69 13.82 14.09
N THR A 228 -11.86 12.82 13.74
CA THR A 228 -11.26 12.76 12.39
C THR A 228 -11.40 11.43 11.67
N SER A 229 -12.11 10.44 12.22
CA SER A 229 -12.49 9.26 11.44
C SER A 229 -13.72 9.57 10.61
N THR A 230 -13.52 9.82 9.31
CA THR A 230 -14.61 10.24 8.41
C THR A 230 -15.04 9.12 7.47
N GLY A 231 -16.07 9.40 6.66
CA GLY A 231 -16.51 8.50 5.59
C GLY A 231 -15.43 8.27 4.54
N TYR A 232 -14.72 9.34 4.16
CA TYR A 232 -13.74 9.41 3.07
C TYR A 232 -12.30 9.12 3.50
N ALA A 233 -11.96 9.37 4.77
CA ALA A 233 -10.66 9.07 5.36
C ALA A 233 -10.87 8.43 6.75
N PRO A 234 -11.23 7.13 6.81
CA PRO A 234 -11.47 6.48 8.08
C PRO A 234 -10.18 6.19 8.85
N TRP A 235 -10.26 6.19 10.17
CA TRP A 235 -9.25 5.56 11.02
C TRP A 235 -9.48 4.06 11.14
N MET A 236 -8.40 3.30 11.05
CA MET A 236 -8.33 1.88 11.37
C MET A 236 -7.43 1.70 12.60
N VAL A 237 -8.00 1.19 13.69
CA VAL A 237 -7.28 0.99 14.95
C VAL A 237 -6.78 -0.45 14.99
N LEU A 238 -5.46 -0.60 14.99
CA LEU A 238 -4.78 -1.88 14.95
C LEU A 238 -4.41 -2.32 16.38
N PRO A 239 -4.89 -3.49 16.84
CA PRO A 239 -4.26 -4.21 17.95
C PRO A 239 -2.79 -4.46 17.60
N ALA A 240 -1.90 -3.86 18.39
CA ALA A 240 -0.48 -3.84 18.06
C ALA A 240 0.40 -4.60 19.05
N ASP A 241 -0.18 -5.33 20.01
CA ASP A 241 0.61 -6.20 20.88
C ASP A 241 1.24 -7.35 20.08
N ARG A 242 0.48 -7.89 19.13
CA ARG A 242 0.93 -8.88 18.16
C ARG A 242 1.46 -8.20 16.90
N LYS A 243 2.77 -7.98 16.84
CA LYS A 243 3.44 -7.36 15.67
C LYS A 243 3.08 -8.03 14.33
N TRP A 244 2.88 -9.36 14.33
CA TRP A 244 2.53 -10.11 13.12
C TRP A 244 1.12 -9.76 12.62
N TYR A 245 0.16 -9.56 13.53
CA TYR A 245 -1.22 -9.25 13.17
C TYR A 245 -1.33 -7.86 12.54
N SER A 246 -0.69 -6.84 13.14
CA SER A 246 -0.72 -5.50 12.54
C SER A 246 -0.06 -5.46 11.15
N ARG A 247 0.96 -6.29 10.90
CA ARG A 247 1.57 -6.41 9.56
C ARG A 247 0.58 -7.05 8.60
N LEU A 248 0.01 -8.19 8.97
CA LEU A 248 -1.00 -8.88 8.18
C LEU A 248 -2.17 -7.96 7.82
N ALA A 249 -2.75 -7.26 8.79
CA ALA A 249 -3.88 -6.37 8.57
C ALA A 249 -3.53 -5.22 7.62
N VAL A 250 -2.38 -4.55 7.80
CA VAL A 250 -1.96 -3.47 6.89
C VAL A 250 -1.68 -3.99 5.48
N THR A 251 -1.02 -5.16 5.35
CA THR A 251 -0.78 -5.81 4.06
C THR A 251 -2.10 -6.11 3.34
N GLU A 252 -3.06 -6.70 4.04
CA GLU A 252 -4.37 -7.03 3.46
C GLU A 252 -5.17 -5.79 3.05
N ILE A 253 -5.15 -4.74 3.88
CA ILE A 253 -5.84 -3.49 3.57
C ILE A 253 -5.25 -2.83 2.33
N LEU A 254 -3.91 -2.84 2.18
CA LEU A 254 -3.24 -2.33 0.98
C LEU A 254 -3.54 -3.20 -0.25
N LEU A 255 -3.51 -4.52 -0.10
CA LEU A 255 -3.86 -5.46 -1.15
C LEU A 255 -5.25 -5.16 -1.71
N ARG A 256 -6.26 -5.15 -0.82
CA ARG A 256 -7.66 -4.87 -1.21
C ARG A 256 -7.81 -3.48 -1.81
N THR A 257 -7.11 -2.48 -1.28
CA THR A 257 -7.11 -1.13 -1.85
C THR A 257 -6.61 -1.13 -3.29
N LEU A 258 -5.50 -1.80 -3.58
CA LEU A 258 -4.95 -1.90 -4.93
C LEU A 258 -5.85 -2.72 -5.88
N ILE A 259 -6.46 -3.80 -5.38
CA ILE A 259 -7.45 -4.59 -6.14
C ILE A 259 -8.65 -3.73 -6.53
N ASP A 260 -9.18 -2.95 -5.59
CA ASP A 260 -10.37 -2.11 -5.82
C ASP A 260 -10.10 -0.95 -6.79
N MET A 261 -8.85 -0.48 -6.89
CA MET A 261 -8.48 0.47 -7.95
C MET A 261 -8.61 -0.12 -9.35
N ASN A 262 -8.58 -1.46 -9.48
CA ASN A 262 -8.80 -2.20 -10.73
C ASN A 262 -7.97 -1.66 -11.91
N LEU A 263 -6.71 -1.29 -11.63
CA LEU A 263 -5.84 -0.67 -12.62
C LEU A 263 -5.35 -1.71 -13.63
N ARG A 264 -5.24 -1.26 -14.87
CA ARG A 264 -4.71 -2.00 -16.00
C ARG A 264 -3.37 -1.42 -16.40
N TRP A 265 -2.59 -2.18 -17.16
CA TRP A 265 -1.42 -1.64 -17.84
C TRP A 265 -1.85 -0.49 -18.75
N PRO A 266 -1.05 0.59 -18.83
CA PRO A 266 -1.39 1.73 -19.68
C PRO A 266 -1.38 1.32 -21.15
N GLU A 267 -2.31 1.89 -21.90
CA GLU A 267 -2.30 1.78 -23.36
C GLU A 267 -1.13 2.59 -23.94
N PRO A 268 -0.52 2.12 -25.03
CA PRO A 268 0.55 2.85 -25.70
C PRO A 268 0.04 4.15 -26.34
N GLU A 269 0.97 5.07 -26.63
CA GLU A 269 0.66 6.35 -27.26
C GLU A 269 0.02 6.19 -28.65
N GLU A 270 -0.73 7.22 -29.09
CA GLU A 270 -1.39 7.21 -30.40
C GLU A 270 -0.39 6.98 -31.54
N GLY A 271 -0.69 6.00 -32.41
CA GLY A 271 0.14 5.65 -33.56
C GLY A 271 1.33 4.73 -33.24
N TRP A 272 1.49 4.32 -31.99
CA TRP A 272 2.35 3.19 -31.61
C TRP A 272 1.63 1.88 -31.93
N THR A 273 2.30 0.96 -32.61
CA THR A 273 1.84 -0.43 -32.75
C THR A 273 3.00 -1.39 -32.54
N PRO A 274 2.76 -2.58 -31.95
CA PRO A 274 3.80 -3.58 -31.78
C PRO A 274 4.47 -3.96 -33.11
N GLU A 275 3.70 -4.04 -34.20
CA GLU A 275 4.21 -4.44 -35.52
C GLU A 275 5.21 -3.41 -36.05
N ARG A 276 4.85 -2.13 -36.02
CA ARG A 276 5.72 -1.05 -36.51
C ARG A 276 7.04 -1.02 -35.74
N GLU A 277 6.99 -1.12 -34.42
CA GLU A 277 8.18 -1.03 -33.59
C GLU A 277 9.03 -2.30 -33.65
N ARG A 278 8.43 -3.50 -33.75
CA ARG A 278 9.16 -4.75 -34.03
C ARG A 278 9.92 -4.67 -35.35
N ALA A 279 9.31 -4.13 -36.42
CA ALA A 279 9.97 -3.98 -37.72
C ALA A 279 11.18 -3.03 -37.64
N ARG A 280 11.00 -1.86 -37.01
CA ARG A 280 12.08 -0.88 -36.79
C ARG A 280 13.24 -1.44 -35.97
N LEU A 281 12.96 -2.21 -34.93
CA LEU A 281 14.00 -2.87 -34.14
C LEU A 281 14.72 -3.94 -34.96
N ALA A 282 13.96 -4.78 -35.68
CA ALA A 282 14.51 -5.85 -36.50
C ALA A 282 15.49 -5.33 -37.56
N GLU A 283 15.30 -4.13 -38.13
CA GLU A 283 16.25 -3.49 -39.05
C GLU A 283 17.66 -3.35 -38.44
N THR A 284 17.75 -3.13 -37.14
CA THR A 284 18.99 -2.89 -36.39
C THR A 284 19.61 -4.14 -35.77
N MET A 285 18.90 -5.27 -35.79
CA MET A 285 19.36 -6.55 -35.25
C MET A 285 20.13 -7.37 -36.29
N SER A 286 21.06 -8.22 -35.84
CA SER A 286 21.61 -9.27 -36.71
C SER A 286 20.57 -10.37 -36.93
N THR A 287 20.72 -11.14 -38.01
CA THR A 287 19.82 -12.26 -38.31
C THR A 287 19.84 -13.30 -37.18
N GLU A 288 21.01 -13.56 -36.59
CA GLU A 288 21.16 -14.52 -35.50
C GLU A 288 20.43 -14.05 -34.23
N ALA A 289 20.59 -12.77 -33.86
CA ALA A 289 19.91 -12.21 -32.70
C ALA A 289 18.39 -12.17 -32.86
N LEU A 290 17.90 -11.88 -34.07
CA LEU A 290 16.47 -11.92 -34.37
C LEU A 290 15.91 -13.35 -34.32
N ALA A 291 16.69 -14.34 -34.77
CA ALA A 291 16.29 -15.74 -34.74
C ALA A 291 16.26 -16.29 -33.31
N GLU A 292 17.24 -15.92 -32.47
CA GLU A 292 17.27 -16.24 -31.03
C GLU A 292 16.07 -15.63 -30.30
N ASP A 293 15.82 -14.33 -30.47
CA ASP A 293 14.65 -13.65 -29.89
C ASP A 293 13.32 -14.29 -30.32
N PHE A 294 13.16 -14.66 -31.59
CA PHE A 294 11.97 -15.37 -32.06
C PHE A 294 11.80 -16.74 -31.39
N ALA A 295 12.89 -17.50 -31.25
CA ALA A 295 12.85 -18.83 -30.64
C ALA A 295 12.37 -18.78 -29.18
N ASP A 296 12.77 -17.75 -28.43
CA ASP A 296 12.44 -17.58 -27.02
C ASP A 296 11.11 -16.85 -26.77
N THR A 297 10.52 -16.25 -27.82
CA THR A 297 9.33 -15.39 -27.70
C THR A 297 8.14 -16.13 -27.13
N GLU A 298 7.85 -17.35 -27.61
CA GLU A 298 6.65 -18.06 -27.19
C GLU A 298 6.68 -18.37 -25.69
N GLU A 299 7.79 -18.93 -25.19
CA GLU A 299 7.98 -19.25 -23.77
C GLU A 299 7.89 -17.98 -22.91
N THR A 300 8.68 -16.95 -23.24
CA THR A 300 8.75 -15.70 -22.48
C THR A 300 7.38 -15.00 -22.37
N VAL A 301 6.65 -14.90 -23.49
CA VAL A 301 5.37 -14.20 -23.51
C VAL A 301 4.28 -15.06 -22.88
N ARG A 302 4.27 -16.39 -23.04
CA ARG A 302 3.33 -17.27 -22.35
C ARG A 302 3.48 -17.19 -20.84
N ASP A 303 4.71 -17.24 -20.33
CA ASP A 303 4.98 -17.09 -18.90
C ASP A 303 4.46 -15.76 -18.36
N ALA A 304 4.66 -14.66 -19.10
CA ALA A 304 4.13 -13.34 -18.72
C ALA A 304 2.58 -13.30 -18.74
N ILE A 305 1.96 -13.94 -19.73
CA ILE A 305 0.49 -14.05 -19.83
C ILE A 305 -0.05 -14.84 -18.64
N ASP A 306 0.51 -16.01 -18.35
CA ASP A 306 0.06 -16.89 -17.27
C ASP A 306 0.19 -16.18 -15.91
N ASN A 307 1.30 -15.48 -15.68
CA ASN A 307 1.49 -14.65 -14.49
C ASN A 307 0.42 -13.56 -14.36
N SER A 308 0.16 -12.81 -15.43
CA SER A 308 -0.84 -11.73 -15.45
C SER A 308 -2.27 -12.24 -15.26
N LEU A 309 -2.56 -13.44 -15.75
CA LEU A 309 -3.86 -14.10 -15.60
C LEU A 309 -4.05 -14.61 -14.18
N GLU A 310 -3.06 -15.28 -13.58
CA GLU A 310 -3.10 -15.70 -12.17
C GLU A 310 -3.39 -14.50 -11.25
N VAL A 311 -2.71 -13.38 -11.46
CA VAL A 311 -2.97 -12.13 -10.72
C VAL A 311 -4.39 -11.61 -10.92
N SER A 312 -4.93 -11.73 -12.14
CA SER A 312 -6.28 -11.27 -12.46
C SER A 312 -7.35 -12.19 -11.83
N GLU A 313 -7.11 -13.49 -11.80
CA GLU A 313 -7.95 -14.50 -11.15
C GLU A 313 -7.99 -14.29 -9.64
N ASP A 314 -6.83 -14.10 -9.02
CA ASP A 314 -6.73 -13.84 -7.58
C ASP A 314 -7.41 -12.53 -7.18
N ALA A 315 -7.16 -11.44 -7.92
CA ALA A 315 -7.79 -10.15 -7.68
C ALA A 315 -9.32 -10.24 -7.84
N ALA A 316 -9.80 -10.92 -8.89
CA ALA A 316 -11.23 -11.15 -9.11
C ALA A 316 -11.87 -11.96 -7.97
N ARG A 317 -11.19 -13.04 -7.53
CA ARG A 317 -11.64 -13.87 -6.41
C ARG A 317 -11.79 -13.06 -5.12
N ILE A 318 -10.76 -12.28 -4.75
CA ILE A 318 -10.76 -11.47 -3.52
C ILE A 318 -11.85 -10.39 -3.60
N ARG A 319 -11.97 -9.70 -4.73
CA ARG A 319 -12.96 -8.62 -4.94
C ARG A 319 -14.39 -9.13 -4.85
N THR A 320 -14.67 -10.33 -5.33
CA THR A 320 -16.03 -10.87 -5.49
C THR A 320 -16.42 -11.92 -4.45
N GLN A 321 -15.56 -12.20 -3.47
CA GLN A 321 -15.76 -13.26 -2.48
C GLN A 321 -17.07 -13.12 -1.69
N ALA A 322 -17.44 -11.89 -1.34
CA ALA A 322 -18.67 -11.56 -0.61
C ALA A 322 -19.84 -11.19 -1.53
N GLU A 323 -19.65 -11.24 -2.85
CA GLU A 323 -20.63 -10.81 -3.83
C GLU A 323 -21.57 -11.94 -4.29
N PRO A 324 -22.77 -11.60 -4.79
CA PRO A 324 -23.69 -12.55 -5.41
C PRO A 324 -23.03 -13.43 -6.50
N GLN A 325 -23.63 -14.59 -6.77
CA GLN A 325 -23.07 -15.58 -7.70
C GLN A 325 -22.90 -15.01 -9.12
N ASP A 326 -23.85 -14.22 -9.61
CA ASP A 326 -23.81 -13.58 -10.93
C ASP A 326 -22.64 -12.59 -11.09
N VAL A 327 -22.29 -11.86 -10.02
CA VAL A 327 -21.13 -10.97 -10.01
C VAL A 327 -19.82 -11.77 -10.09
N ARG A 328 -19.75 -12.90 -9.35
CA ARG A 328 -18.60 -13.82 -9.41
C ARG A 328 -18.44 -14.44 -10.79
N GLU A 329 -19.53 -14.91 -11.39
CA GLU A 329 -19.52 -15.48 -12.76
C GLU A 329 -19.09 -14.44 -13.80
N THR A 330 -19.52 -13.19 -13.67
CA THR A 330 -19.10 -12.09 -14.54
C THR A 330 -17.59 -11.84 -14.44
N ALA A 331 -17.05 -11.81 -13.21
CA ALA A 331 -15.61 -11.60 -13.02
C ALA A 331 -14.75 -12.73 -13.61
N VAL A 332 -15.22 -13.98 -13.53
CA VAL A 332 -14.58 -15.12 -14.20
C VAL A 332 -14.62 -14.97 -15.72
N ALA A 333 -15.77 -14.57 -16.28
CA ALA A 333 -15.91 -14.35 -17.72
C ALA A 333 -14.98 -13.23 -18.23
N ASP A 334 -14.78 -12.16 -17.46
CA ASP A 334 -13.85 -11.08 -17.79
C ASP A 334 -12.39 -11.57 -17.88
N VAL A 335 -11.98 -12.44 -16.96
CA VAL A 335 -10.64 -13.04 -16.98
C VAL A 335 -10.46 -13.96 -18.19
N GLU A 336 -11.46 -14.77 -18.52
CA GLU A 336 -11.43 -15.63 -19.71
C GLU A 336 -11.38 -14.81 -21.01
N ALA A 337 -12.10 -13.70 -21.08
CA ALA A 337 -12.01 -12.77 -22.19
C ALA A 337 -10.61 -12.16 -22.32
N LYS A 338 -9.98 -11.78 -21.19
CA LYS A 338 -8.58 -11.32 -21.15
C LYS A 338 -7.61 -12.40 -21.62
N ARG A 339 -7.78 -13.65 -21.17
CA ARG A 339 -6.98 -14.81 -21.61
C ARG A 339 -7.04 -14.98 -23.13
N ALA A 340 -8.24 -14.98 -23.71
CA ALA A 340 -8.42 -15.10 -25.15
C ALA A 340 -7.74 -13.95 -25.92
N ALA A 341 -7.87 -12.71 -25.44
CA ALA A 341 -7.23 -11.54 -26.06
C ALA A 341 -5.69 -11.64 -26.04
N LEU A 342 -5.11 -12.01 -24.90
CA LEU A 342 -3.66 -12.15 -24.75
C LEU A 342 -3.07 -13.27 -25.62
N LEU A 343 -3.76 -14.41 -25.74
CA LEU A 343 -3.31 -15.50 -26.61
C LEU A 343 -3.39 -15.13 -28.09
N ALA A 344 -4.43 -14.38 -28.49
CA ALA A 344 -4.52 -13.87 -29.86
C ALA A 344 -3.39 -12.87 -30.19
N ASP A 345 -3.01 -12.02 -29.22
CA ASP A 345 -1.87 -11.10 -29.36
C ASP A 345 -0.52 -11.84 -29.47
N LEU A 346 -0.34 -12.93 -28.71
CA LEU A 346 0.81 -13.81 -28.85
C LEU A 346 0.89 -14.43 -30.25
N ASP A 347 -0.22 -14.97 -30.77
CA ASP A 347 -0.27 -15.55 -32.11
C ASP A 347 0.11 -14.50 -33.18
N ALA A 348 -0.41 -13.27 -33.06
CA ALA A 348 -0.06 -12.17 -33.93
C ALA A 348 1.42 -11.78 -33.82
N THR A 349 1.98 -11.78 -32.59
CA THR A 349 3.39 -11.49 -32.33
C THR A 349 4.31 -12.52 -32.98
N LEU A 350 4.01 -13.82 -32.84
CA LEU A 350 4.78 -14.90 -33.46
C LEU A 350 4.70 -14.86 -34.98
N ALA A 351 3.51 -14.59 -35.55
CA ALA A 351 3.33 -14.44 -36.99
C ALA A 351 4.19 -13.29 -37.54
N HIS A 352 4.16 -12.12 -36.89
CA HIS A 352 4.93 -10.96 -37.36
C HIS A 352 6.45 -11.17 -37.23
N LYS A 353 6.93 -11.76 -36.12
CA LYS A 353 8.36 -12.05 -35.97
C LYS A 353 8.86 -13.08 -37.01
N ARG A 354 8.05 -14.09 -37.35
CA ARG A 354 8.38 -15.04 -38.43
C ARG A 354 8.49 -14.35 -39.78
N GLU A 355 7.55 -13.47 -40.12
CA GLU A 355 7.61 -12.69 -41.37
C GLU A 355 8.91 -11.88 -41.48
N LEU A 356 9.32 -11.21 -40.41
CA LEU A 356 10.57 -10.44 -40.39
C LEU A 356 11.82 -11.32 -40.62
N LEU A 357 11.84 -12.54 -40.10
CA LEU A 357 12.92 -13.50 -40.34
C LEU A 357 12.94 -14.01 -41.79
N ASP A 358 11.77 -14.34 -42.35
CA ASP A 358 11.66 -14.83 -43.73
C ASP A 358 12.13 -13.76 -44.75
N GLN A 359 11.86 -12.49 -44.46
CA GLN A 359 12.36 -11.35 -45.26
C GLN A 359 13.90 -11.24 -45.23
N ARG A 360 14.55 -11.55 -44.09
CA ARG A 360 16.02 -11.56 -43.98
C ARG A 360 16.64 -12.73 -44.75
N GLY A 361 16.03 -13.92 -44.69
CA GLY A 361 16.51 -15.11 -45.39
C GLY A 361 16.40 -15.01 -46.92
N SER A 362 15.39 -14.28 -47.42
CA SER A 362 15.16 -14.07 -48.86
C SER A 362 16.13 -13.06 -49.50
N GLY A 363 16.82 -12.23 -48.69
CA GLY A 363 17.75 -11.19 -49.16
C GLY A 363 19.22 -11.61 -49.27
N VAL A 364 19.58 -12.86 -48.93
CA VAL A 364 20.97 -13.39 -49.00
C VAL A 364 21.25 -14.08 -50.36
N GLY A 365 20.33 -13.95 -51.32
CA GLY A 365 20.35 -14.66 -52.61
C GLY A 365 20.45 -13.79 -53.88
N GLU A 366 20.76 -12.49 -53.79
CA GLU A 366 21.02 -11.61 -54.96
C GLU A 366 22.43 -11.02 -54.96
#